data_AF-A0A662PHQ2-F1
#
_entry.id   AF-A0A662PHQ2-F1
#
_cell.length_a   1.000
_cell.length_b   1.000
_cell.length_c   1.000
_cell.angle_alpha   90.00
_cell.angle_beta   90.00
_cell.angle_gamma   90.00
#
_symmetry.space_group_name_H-M   'P 1'
#
loop_
_entity.id
_entity.type
_entity.pdbx_description
1 polymer ?
#
loop_
_entity_poly.entity_id
_entity_poly.type
_entity_poly.pdbx_seq_one_letter_code
_entity_poly.pdbx_strand_id
1 'polypeptide(L)'
;GTENGVPFDLSDSGDVQIIEPNLTIDKEGSISAGLPGDTVHYTITVQNTGTSPAYDVEIEDVIPAGLILDPASITSTPHADSTTVVGNTIKWEYDIIPNVGSTTVIMEYDAMIPPEGGTFTNTSTVIDYSSLPGDNPYERHYGPVSDQWTVEAPGTDILKLTLNTEINVPSPGGIVYFELTITNTGAMALDPVKLIDIIPDGLTYISGSSWVDSPLFPGANYEPESILDNLDGTQTLTWSNIWLLQPLPDMEPGDTVTVTFQATVDPDRVGTFINKAIVIGTSVIGDVTDEDDSPVGVKGPAIKIVKSVDPSVTYEDGIVEFTMVVTNTGEVPLDPVEVVDILPIGLTYADEADPVPDSVTINPDDTTTIIWNNIGHLDMGESTKLEFKAIFNGEETRSVNVVTAKGTPPNGYPVYDDDDASVTAIVPPHIWKVLSYNGLYRCELCDMDDLFRKAREMNIEFSEDIDRCCEPYDLIEALKNEIEKRGLKNDLRYKQALELIEYAKQCCDDAFETYSEGNYIGSYRWSIKRCKTLREAIELMIEILS
;
A
#
# COMPACT_ATOMS: atom_id res chain seq x y z
N GLY A 1 -102.32 5.85 -42.83
CA GLY A 1 -103.67 5.71 -43.41
C GLY A 1 -103.95 6.92 -44.27
N THR A 2 -104.74 6.83 -45.34
CA THR A 2 -104.86 7.93 -46.34
C THR A 2 -106.15 8.74 -46.17
N GLU A 3 -106.02 10.06 -46.11
CA GLU A 3 -107.03 11.00 -46.62
C GLU A 3 -106.46 11.61 -47.91
N ASN A 4 -107.17 11.47 -49.04
CA ASN A 4 -106.80 11.96 -50.39
C ASN A 4 -105.59 11.32 -51.12
N GLY A 5 -105.21 10.08 -50.82
CA GLY A 5 -104.41 9.26 -51.75
C GLY A 5 -102.93 9.63 -51.92
N VAL A 6 -102.35 10.48 -51.06
CA VAL A 6 -100.90 10.70 -50.99
C VAL A 6 -100.34 9.99 -49.74
N PRO A 7 -99.27 9.16 -49.83
CA PRO A 7 -98.64 8.60 -48.64
C PRO A 7 -98.05 9.73 -47.79
N PHE A 8 -98.37 9.77 -46.50
CA PHE A 8 -97.63 10.57 -45.52
C PHE A 8 -96.89 9.62 -44.60
N ASP A 9 -95.57 9.75 -44.59
CA ASP A 9 -94.70 9.04 -43.65
C ASP A 9 -94.91 9.66 -42.27
N LEU A 10 -95.49 8.86 -41.36
CA LEU A 10 -95.43 9.15 -39.94
C LEU A 10 -94.02 8.79 -39.48
N SER A 11 -93.14 9.78 -39.37
CA SER A 11 -91.88 9.63 -38.66
C SER A 11 -92.03 10.18 -37.25
N ASP A 12 -91.73 9.35 -36.25
CA ASP A 12 -91.45 9.78 -34.90
C ASP A 12 -89.93 9.73 -34.71
N SER A 13 -89.35 10.78 -34.13
CA SER A 13 -87.92 10.86 -33.84
C SER A 13 -87.76 11.07 -32.34
N GLY A 14 -87.19 10.08 -31.67
CA GLY A 14 -86.72 10.20 -30.29
C GLY A 14 -85.22 10.47 -30.27
N ASP A 15 -84.78 11.36 -29.40
CA ASP A 15 -83.36 11.53 -29.11
C ASP A 15 -82.87 10.32 -28.30
N VAL A 16 -81.80 9.68 -28.76
CA VAL A 16 -81.09 8.64 -28.02
C VAL A 16 -79.85 9.27 -27.42
N GLN A 17 -79.80 9.36 -26.08
CA GLN A 17 -78.61 9.80 -25.38
C GLN A 17 -77.72 8.59 -25.10
N ILE A 18 -76.52 8.59 -25.68
CA ILE A 18 -75.47 7.63 -25.35
C ILE A 18 -74.78 8.14 -24.08
N ILE A 19 -74.68 7.28 -23.07
CA ILE A 19 -73.93 7.51 -21.84
C ILE A 19 -72.68 6.63 -21.84
N GLU A 20 -71.60 7.14 -21.29
CA GLU A 20 -70.29 6.45 -21.28
C GLU A 20 -69.56 6.67 -19.95
N PRO A 21 -68.78 5.69 -19.49
CA PRO A 21 -67.91 5.85 -18.33
C PRO A 21 -66.69 6.69 -18.69
N ASN A 22 -66.11 7.36 -17.70
CA ASN A 22 -64.82 8.05 -17.84
C ASN A 22 -64.07 8.02 -16.52
N LEU A 23 -63.02 7.21 -16.43
CA LEU A 23 -62.22 7.11 -15.21
C LEU A 23 -61.05 8.09 -15.24
N THR A 24 -60.83 8.76 -14.12
CA THR A 24 -59.61 9.52 -13.84
C THR A 24 -58.88 8.85 -12.69
N ILE A 25 -57.55 8.88 -12.73
CA ILE A 25 -56.67 8.36 -11.69
C ILE A 25 -55.75 9.48 -11.22
N ASP A 26 -55.50 9.51 -9.91
CA ASP A 26 -54.59 10.43 -9.24
C ASP A 26 -53.77 9.63 -8.23
N LYS A 27 -52.45 9.79 -8.24
CA LYS A 27 -51.52 9.08 -7.37
C LYS A 27 -50.70 10.07 -6.57
N GLU A 28 -50.78 9.95 -5.26
CA GLU A 28 -49.97 10.73 -4.33
C GLU A 28 -49.14 9.81 -3.42
N GLY A 29 -47.95 10.26 -3.05
CA GLY A 29 -47.14 9.68 -1.99
C GLY A 29 -46.99 10.67 -0.85
N SER A 30 -46.91 10.20 0.39
CA SER A 30 -46.80 11.06 1.58
C SER A 30 -45.56 11.96 1.57
N ILE A 31 -44.50 11.57 0.85
CA ILE A 31 -43.27 12.31 0.69
C ILE A 31 -42.80 12.27 -0.77
N SER A 32 -42.19 13.35 -1.24
CA SER A 32 -41.48 13.43 -2.53
C SER A 32 -39.96 13.38 -2.37
N ALA A 33 -39.46 13.53 -1.13
CA ALA A 33 -38.07 13.35 -0.77
C ALA A 33 -37.96 12.78 0.66
N GLY A 34 -37.01 11.87 0.89
CA GLY A 34 -36.80 11.21 2.18
C GLY A 34 -35.39 10.66 2.32
N LEU A 35 -35.09 10.04 3.45
CA LEU A 35 -33.85 9.27 3.67
C LEU A 35 -34.09 7.78 3.40
N PRO A 36 -33.03 7.02 3.08
CA PRO A 36 -33.10 5.56 3.12
C PRO A 36 -33.74 5.04 4.42
N GLY A 37 -34.64 4.07 4.30
CA GLY A 37 -35.41 3.53 5.42
C GLY A 37 -36.72 4.28 5.74
N ASP A 38 -36.96 5.48 5.18
CA ASP A 38 -38.25 6.15 5.31
C ASP A 38 -39.36 5.36 4.58
N THR A 39 -40.58 5.45 5.12
CA THR A 39 -41.77 4.85 4.51
C THR A 39 -42.54 5.87 3.69
N VAL A 40 -42.81 5.55 2.43
CA VAL A 40 -43.71 6.28 1.55
C VAL A 40 -45.10 5.64 1.62
N HIS A 41 -46.08 6.39 2.09
CA HIS A 41 -47.49 6.00 2.07
C HIS A 41 -48.10 6.46 0.75
N TYR A 42 -48.49 5.52 -0.10
CA TYR A 42 -49.11 5.80 -1.39
C TYR A 42 -50.62 5.79 -1.28
N THR A 43 -51.26 6.80 -1.85
CA THR A 43 -52.72 6.91 -2.00
C THR A 43 -53.04 7.02 -3.50
N ILE A 44 -53.85 6.09 -4.01
CA ILE A 44 -54.32 6.06 -5.39
C ILE A 44 -55.82 6.32 -5.38
N THR A 45 -56.25 7.36 -6.09
CA THR A 45 -57.63 7.82 -6.14
C THR A 45 -58.18 7.65 -7.55
N VAL A 46 -59.18 6.78 -7.71
CA VAL A 46 -59.88 6.57 -8.98
C VAL A 46 -61.31 7.10 -8.89
N GLN A 47 -61.70 7.93 -9.86
CA GLN A 47 -63.03 8.55 -9.92
C GLN A 47 -63.68 8.37 -11.28
N ASN A 48 -64.96 7.98 -11.28
CA ASN A 48 -65.78 7.95 -12.49
C ASN A 48 -66.46 9.31 -12.71
N THR A 49 -65.93 10.08 -13.65
CA THR A 49 -66.45 11.38 -14.09
C THR A 49 -67.40 11.27 -15.29
N GLY A 50 -67.66 10.04 -15.75
CA GLY A 50 -68.54 9.74 -16.87
C GLY A 50 -70.02 9.89 -16.56
N THR A 51 -70.84 9.58 -17.55
CA THR A 51 -72.30 9.61 -17.48
C THR A 51 -72.94 8.23 -17.31
N SER A 52 -72.14 7.16 -17.33
CA SER A 52 -72.55 5.79 -16.95
C SER A 52 -71.56 5.14 -15.97
N PRO A 53 -71.95 4.06 -15.27
CA PRO A 53 -71.00 3.22 -14.52
C PRO A 53 -69.91 2.65 -15.43
N ALA A 54 -68.71 2.47 -14.86
CA ALA A 54 -67.63 1.69 -15.46
C ALA A 54 -67.72 0.27 -14.93
N TYR A 55 -67.58 -0.73 -15.79
CA TYR A 55 -67.63 -2.15 -15.44
C TYR A 55 -66.29 -2.82 -15.70
N ASP A 56 -66.09 -3.99 -15.09
CA ASP A 56 -64.94 -4.87 -15.32
C ASP A 56 -63.60 -4.10 -15.26
N VAL A 57 -63.44 -3.26 -14.22
CA VAL A 57 -62.33 -2.31 -14.10
C VAL A 57 -61.09 -3.02 -13.57
N GLU A 58 -60.00 -2.99 -14.35
CA GLU A 58 -58.69 -3.47 -13.95
C GLU A 58 -57.76 -2.28 -13.62
N ILE A 59 -57.24 -2.24 -12.40
CA ILE A 59 -56.28 -1.23 -11.93
C ILE A 59 -55.00 -1.93 -11.53
N GLU A 60 -53.86 -1.41 -11.97
CA GLU A 60 -52.53 -1.92 -11.67
C GLU A 60 -51.62 -0.82 -11.13
N ASP A 61 -50.83 -1.12 -10.09
CA ASP A 61 -49.72 -0.30 -9.63
C ASP A 61 -48.41 -1.08 -9.77
N VAL A 62 -47.46 -0.52 -10.52
CA VAL A 62 -46.16 -1.15 -10.78
C VAL A 62 -45.09 -0.46 -9.95
N ILE A 63 -44.80 -1.03 -8.78
CA ILE A 63 -43.83 -0.50 -7.84
C ILE A 63 -42.42 -0.64 -8.45
N PRO A 64 -41.65 0.46 -8.56
CA PRO A 64 -40.32 0.43 -9.16
C PRO A 64 -39.39 -0.50 -8.38
N ALA A 65 -38.42 -1.08 -9.09
CA ALA A 65 -37.41 -1.91 -8.46
C ALA A 65 -36.66 -1.12 -7.37
N GLY A 66 -36.44 -1.75 -6.22
CA GLY A 66 -35.77 -1.15 -5.06
C GLY A 66 -36.72 -0.68 -3.96
N LEU A 67 -37.94 -0.18 -4.27
CA LEU A 67 -38.92 0.09 -3.21
C LEU A 67 -39.42 -1.22 -2.58
N ILE A 68 -39.43 -1.26 -1.26
CA ILE A 68 -39.78 -2.45 -0.48
C ILE A 68 -41.24 -2.30 -0.03
N LEU A 69 -42.17 -2.88 -0.80
CA LEU A 69 -43.60 -2.94 -0.46
C LEU A 69 -43.82 -3.65 0.88
N ASP A 70 -44.69 -3.10 1.73
CA ASP A 70 -45.32 -3.82 2.84
C ASP A 70 -46.68 -4.39 2.40
N PRO A 71 -46.80 -5.70 2.07
CA PRO A 71 -48.06 -6.26 1.59
C PRO A 71 -49.20 -6.21 2.62
N ALA A 72 -48.89 -6.09 3.92
CA ALA A 72 -49.89 -6.03 4.98
C ALA A 72 -50.59 -4.66 5.06
N SER A 73 -50.01 -3.63 4.47
CA SER A 73 -50.54 -2.27 4.43
C SER A 73 -51.56 -2.04 3.31
N ILE A 74 -51.69 -2.98 2.35
CA ILE A 74 -52.54 -2.82 1.18
C ILE A 74 -54.01 -2.79 1.59
N THR A 75 -54.69 -1.69 1.27
CA THR A 75 -56.12 -1.51 1.50
C THR A 75 -56.81 -0.86 0.32
N SER A 76 -58.14 -1.01 0.26
CA SER A 76 -58.98 -0.34 -0.73
C SER A 76 -60.37 -0.02 -0.16
N THR A 77 -60.86 1.18 -0.48
CA THR A 77 -62.16 1.70 -0.03
C THR A 77 -62.89 2.39 -1.19
N PRO A 78 -64.06 1.91 -1.62
CA PRO A 78 -64.67 0.62 -1.28
C PRO A 78 -63.74 -0.57 -1.55
N HIS A 79 -63.98 -1.69 -0.87
CA HIS A 79 -63.18 -2.90 -1.06
C HIS A 79 -63.26 -3.37 -2.50
N ALA A 80 -62.11 -3.68 -3.10
CA ALA A 80 -62.03 -4.32 -4.40
C ALA A 80 -62.65 -5.72 -4.36
N ASP A 81 -63.20 -6.17 -5.48
CA ASP A 81 -63.75 -7.52 -5.61
C ASP A 81 -62.63 -8.58 -5.62
N SER A 82 -61.45 -8.19 -6.14
CA SER A 82 -60.22 -8.97 -6.13
C SER A 82 -59.02 -8.05 -5.91
N THR A 83 -58.04 -8.51 -5.13
CA THR A 83 -56.74 -7.85 -4.98
C THR A 83 -55.66 -8.92 -5.05
N THR A 84 -54.72 -8.76 -5.97
CA THR A 84 -53.60 -9.68 -6.15
C THR A 84 -52.27 -8.95 -6.16
N VAL A 85 -51.23 -9.60 -5.65
CA VAL A 85 -49.86 -9.08 -5.66
C VAL A 85 -48.98 -10.11 -6.34
N VAL A 86 -48.35 -9.72 -7.45
CA VAL A 86 -47.45 -10.58 -8.24
C VAL A 86 -46.14 -9.82 -8.47
N GLY A 87 -45.07 -10.24 -7.80
CA GLY A 87 -43.82 -9.49 -7.83
C GLY A 87 -44.00 -8.11 -7.18
N ASN A 88 -43.63 -7.05 -7.90
CA ASN A 88 -43.78 -5.65 -7.47
C ASN A 88 -45.06 -4.99 -8.01
N THR A 89 -46.00 -5.80 -8.50
CA THR A 89 -47.23 -5.29 -9.09
C THR A 89 -48.41 -5.61 -8.18
N ILE A 90 -49.17 -4.58 -7.81
CA ILE A 90 -50.47 -4.73 -7.14
C ILE A 90 -51.56 -4.57 -8.19
N LYS A 91 -52.52 -5.49 -8.23
CA LYS A 91 -53.71 -5.40 -9.08
C LYS A 91 -54.97 -5.38 -8.25
N TRP A 92 -55.89 -4.47 -8.56
CA TRP A 92 -57.24 -4.40 -8.02
C TRP A 92 -58.26 -4.53 -9.15
N GLU A 93 -59.28 -5.35 -8.93
CA GLU A 93 -60.40 -5.52 -9.86
C GLU A 93 -61.70 -5.06 -9.18
N TYR A 94 -62.50 -4.31 -9.93
CA TYR A 94 -63.83 -3.87 -9.53
C TYR A 94 -64.85 -4.26 -10.61
N ASP A 95 -65.89 -5.01 -10.23
CA ASP A 95 -66.99 -5.35 -11.14
C ASP A 95 -67.71 -4.09 -11.62
N ILE A 96 -67.78 -3.05 -10.77
CA ILE A 96 -68.43 -1.78 -11.07
C ILE A 96 -67.86 -0.60 -10.27
N ILE A 97 -67.57 0.51 -10.97
CA ILE A 97 -67.37 1.83 -10.36
C ILE A 97 -68.52 2.76 -10.80
N PRO A 98 -69.50 3.04 -9.92
CA PRO A 98 -70.65 3.89 -10.23
C PRO A 98 -70.26 5.35 -10.56
N ASN A 99 -71.04 6.01 -11.42
CA ASN A 99 -70.88 7.43 -11.73
C ASN A 99 -71.79 8.37 -10.91
N VAL A 100 -72.52 7.84 -9.92
CA VAL A 100 -73.49 8.58 -9.10
C VAL A 100 -72.99 8.80 -7.69
N GLY A 101 -73.05 10.04 -7.20
CA GLY A 101 -72.80 10.36 -5.79
C GLY A 101 -71.33 10.42 -5.36
N SER A 102 -70.42 10.80 -6.26
CA SER A 102 -68.97 10.92 -6.00
C SER A 102 -68.34 9.66 -5.40
N THR A 103 -68.71 8.48 -5.90
CA THR A 103 -68.02 7.25 -5.52
C THR A 103 -66.59 7.33 -6.04
N THR A 104 -65.69 7.60 -5.13
CA THR A 104 -64.25 7.58 -5.32
C THR A 104 -63.74 6.27 -4.75
N VAL A 105 -62.95 5.55 -5.53
CA VAL A 105 -62.20 4.39 -5.07
C VAL A 105 -60.83 4.88 -4.62
N ILE A 106 -60.46 4.56 -3.37
CA ILE A 106 -59.16 4.91 -2.79
C ILE A 106 -58.43 3.61 -2.48
N MET A 107 -57.22 3.45 -2.99
CA MET A 107 -56.32 2.34 -2.66
C MET A 107 -55.10 2.91 -1.95
N GLU A 108 -54.67 2.26 -0.87
CA GLU A 108 -53.55 2.72 -0.05
C GLU A 108 -52.58 1.57 0.24
N TYR A 109 -51.29 1.86 0.30
CA TYR A 109 -50.25 0.94 0.78
C TYR A 109 -48.96 1.70 1.10
N ASP A 110 -48.09 1.05 1.86
CA ASP A 110 -46.78 1.54 2.29
C ASP A 110 -45.66 0.84 1.52
N ALA A 111 -44.64 1.61 1.15
CA ALA A 111 -43.38 1.10 0.62
C ALA A 111 -42.19 1.83 1.23
N MET A 112 -41.20 1.08 1.70
CA MET A 112 -39.98 1.61 2.32
C MET A 112 -38.91 1.89 1.27
N ILE A 113 -38.23 3.03 1.43
CA ILE A 113 -37.06 3.40 0.63
C ILE A 113 -35.90 2.45 1.00
N PRO A 114 -35.22 1.83 0.03
CA PRO A 114 -34.17 0.87 0.35
C PRO A 114 -32.92 1.57 0.92
N PRO A 115 -32.03 0.82 1.60
CA PRO A 115 -30.83 1.37 2.24
C PRO A 115 -29.92 2.15 1.27
N GLU A 116 -29.78 1.70 0.03
CA GLU A 116 -28.98 2.33 -1.02
C GLU A 116 -29.48 3.70 -1.50
N GLY A 117 -30.71 4.10 -1.12
CA GLY A 117 -31.36 5.30 -1.64
C GLY A 117 -31.70 5.19 -3.14
N GLY A 118 -32.11 6.30 -3.75
CA GLY A 118 -32.40 6.36 -5.19
C GLY A 118 -33.60 7.21 -5.56
N THR A 119 -33.88 7.28 -6.86
CA THR A 119 -35.07 7.95 -7.42
C THR A 119 -36.08 6.89 -7.86
N PHE A 120 -37.24 6.87 -7.20
CA PHE A 120 -38.27 5.87 -7.44
C PHE A 120 -39.51 6.55 -8.02
N THR A 121 -39.79 6.31 -9.30
CA THR A 121 -41.02 6.75 -9.93
C THR A 121 -41.98 5.58 -9.97
N ASN A 122 -43.08 5.69 -9.22
CA ASN A 122 -44.10 4.68 -9.16
C ASN A 122 -45.33 5.07 -9.98
N THR A 123 -45.85 4.15 -10.77
CA THR A 123 -46.93 4.41 -11.74
C THR A 123 -48.13 3.52 -11.44
N SER A 124 -49.30 4.15 -11.27
CA SER A 124 -50.60 3.48 -11.22
C SER A 124 -51.33 3.66 -12.54
N THR A 125 -52.00 2.62 -13.02
CA THR A 125 -52.71 2.61 -14.31
C THR A 125 -54.05 1.91 -14.16
N VAL A 126 -55.14 2.58 -14.55
CA VAL A 126 -56.38 1.88 -14.94
C VAL A 126 -56.12 1.28 -16.32
N ILE A 127 -56.00 -0.03 -16.41
CA ILE A 127 -55.56 -0.75 -17.62
C ILE A 127 -56.69 -0.82 -18.63
N ASP A 128 -57.85 -1.30 -18.18
CA ASP A 128 -59.03 -1.49 -18.98
C ASP A 128 -60.30 -1.34 -18.12
N TYR A 129 -61.39 -0.92 -18.74
CA TYR A 129 -62.74 -0.93 -18.18
C TYR A 129 -63.78 -0.83 -19.29
N SER A 130 -64.98 -1.35 -19.06
CA SER A 130 -66.01 -1.47 -20.07
C SER A 130 -67.27 -0.62 -19.80
N SER A 131 -68.06 -0.38 -20.85
CA SER A 131 -69.34 0.34 -20.77
C SER A 131 -70.52 -0.51 -20.29
N LEU A 132 -70.40 -1.84 -20.26
CA LEU A 132 -71.46 -2.79 -19.93
C LEU A 132 -70.89 -3.92 -19.06
N PRO A 133 -71.70 -4.56 -18.19
CA PRO A 133 -71.21 -5.63 -17.34
C PRO A 133 -70.97 -6.95 -18.10
N GLY A 134 -69.82 -7.58 -17.83
CA GLY A 134 -69.44 -8.90 -18.33
C GLY A 134 -69.16 -8.93 -19.83
N ASP A 135 -68.74 -10.08 -20.35
CA ASP A 135 -68.36 -10.26 -21.77
C ASP A 135 -69.54 -9.99 -22.72
N ASN A 136 -69.60 -8.77 -23.24
CA ASN A 136 -70.68 -8.29 -24.08
C ASN A 136 -70.12 -7.83 -25.43
N PRO A 137 -70.53 -8.44 -26.55
CA PRO A 137 -69.97 -8.12 -27.88
C PRO A 137 -70.25 -6.68 -28.36
N TYR A 138 -71.06 -5.91 -27.62
CA TYR A 138 -71.39 -4.52 -27.91
C TYR A 138 -70.83 -3.53 -26.87
N GLU A 139 -70.01 -3.99 -25.93
CA GLU A 139 -69.34 -3.09 -25.00
C GLU A 139 -68.20 -2.32 -25.68
N ARG A 140 -67.90 -1.16 -25.13
CA ARG A 140 -66.67 -0.43 -25.43
C ARG A 140 -65.72 -0.57 -24.26
N HIS A 141 -64.45 -0.76 -24.60
CA HIS A 141 -63.32 -0.77 -23.70
C HIS A 141 -62.65 0.61 -23.68
N TYR A 142 -62.11 0.98 -22.54
CA TYR A 142 -61.53 2.29 -22.27
C TYR A 142 -60.23 2.15 -21.45
N GLY A 143 -59.45 3.23 -21.40
CA GLY A 143 -58.11 3.19 -20.86
C GLY A 143 -57.06 2.91 -21.94
N PRO A 144 -55.78 2.78 -21.56
CA PRO A 144 -55.28 2.97 -20.20
C PRO A 144 -55.28 4.45 -19.79
N VAL A 145 -55.45 4.71 -18.49
CA VAL A 145 -55.26 6.05 -17.88
C VAL A 145 -54.33 5.88 -16.68
N SER A 146 -53.25 6.66 -16.61
CA SER A 146 -52.19 6.47 -15.62
C SER A 146 -51.80 7.76 -14.93
N ASP A 147 -51.33 7.63 -13.70
CA ASP A 147 -50.65 8.70 -12.96
C ASP A 147 -49.43 8.16 -12.21
N GLN A 148 -48.51 9.04 -11.84
CA GLN A 148 -47.24 8.65 -11.24
C GLN A 148 -46.82 9.58 -10.11
N TRP A 149 -46.09 9.02 -9.15
CA TRP A 149 -45.47 9.76 -8.07
C TRP A 149 -44.00 9.40 -7.96
N THR A 150 -43.14 10.41 -7.82
CA THR A 150 -41.69 10.22 -7.67
C THR A 150 -41.26 10.60 -6.26
N VAL A 151 -40.52 9.70 -5.62
CA VAL A 151 -39.79 9.96 -4.38
C VAL A 151 -38.28 9.89 -4.66
N GLU A 152 -37.55 10.86 -4.13
CA GLU A 152 -36.09 10.91 -4.22
C GLU A 152 -35.48 10.70 -2.83
N ALA A 153 -34.56 9.74 -2.72
CA ALA A 153 -33.71 9.58 -1.56
C ALA A 153 -32.24 9.69 -1.97
N PRO A 154 -31.42 10.48 -1.26
CA PRO A 154 -29.99 10.47 -1.49
C PRO A 154 -29.43 9.07 -1.21
N GLY A 155 -28.33 8.73 -1.87
CA GLY A 155 -27.69 7.43 -1.73
C GLY A 155 -27.13 7.18 -0.32
N THR A 156 -26.65 5.96 -0.08
CA THR A 156 -25.96 5.56 1.16
C THR A 156 -24.87 6.51 1.59
N ASP A 157 -24.51 6.39 2.86
CA ASP A 157 -23.47 7.18 3.50
C ASP A 157 -22.10 6.93 2.86
N ILE A 158 -21.71 7.76 1.90
CA ILE A 158 -20.38 7.60 1.30
C ILE A 158 -19.39 8.30 2.22
N LEU A 159 -18.45 7.54 2.76
CA LEU A 159 -17.23 8.10 3.32
C LEU A 159 -16.27 8.43 2.19
N LYS A 160 -15.65 9.59 2.29
CA LYS A 160 -14.47 9.92 1.49
C LYS A 160 -13.28 10.01 2.43
N LEU A 161 -12.33 9.11 2.23
CA LEU A 161 -11.01 9.14 2.84
C LEU A 161 -10.01 9.74 1.84
N THR A 162 -9.09 10.53 2.34
CA THR A 162 -7.92 10.98 1.57
C THR A 162 -6.72 10.88 2.50
N LEU A 163 -5.82 9.95 2.19
CA LEU A 163 -4.58 9.72 2.90
C LEU A 163 -3.46 10.45 2.14
N ASN A 164 -3.03 11.58 2.69
CA ASN A 164 -1.88 12.32 2.21
C ASN A 164 -0.67 12.03 3.09
N THR A 165 0.48 11.88 2.46
CA THR A 165 1.78 11.89 3.15
C THR A 165 2.52 13.14 2.75
N GLU A 166 2.66 14.10 3.66
CA GLU A 166 3.54 15.25 3.42
C GLU A 166 4.95 14.91 3.88
N ILE A 167 5.92 14.80 2.96
CA ILE A 167 7.35 14.78 3.29
C ILE A 167 8.27 15.07 2.10
N ASN A 168 9.39 15.73 2.43
CA ASN A 168 10.64 15.65 1.68
C ASN A 168 11.19 14.22 1.78
N VAL A 169 10.79 13.32 0.87
CA VAL A 169 11.29 11.94 0.66
C VAL A 169 12.34 11.49 1.70
N PRO A 170 11.96 10.75 2.77
CA PRO A 170 12.81 10.56 3.94
C PRO A 170 14.04 9.71 3.62
N SER A 171 15.14 9.95 4.34
CA SER A 171 16.28 9.03 4.39
C SER A 171 15.93 7.82 5.27
N PRO A 172 16.67 6.69 5.18
CA PRO A 172 16.55 5.60 6.14
C PRO A 172 16.73 6.15 7.56
N GLY A 173 15.97 5.64 8.54
CA GLY A 173 15.93 6.15 9.92
C GLY A 173 15.20 7.48 10.12
N GLY A 174 14.68 8.11 9.06
CA GLY A 174 13.93 9.36 9.12
C GLY A 174 12.52 9.20 9.73
N ILE A 175 11.76 10.29 9.73
CA ILE A 175 10.36 10.30 10.18
C ILE A 175 9.43 10.50 8.98
N VAL A 176 8.34 9.73 8.98
CA VAL A 176 7.18 9.84 8.09
C VAL A 176 6.03 10.55 8.79
N TYR A 177 5.30 11.44 8.12
CA TYR A 177 4.10 12.14 8.59
C TYR A 177 2.94 11.72 7.70
N PHE A 178 1.89 11.20 8.33
CA PHE A 178 0.65 10.83 7.68
C PHE A 178 -0.43 11.84 8.05
N GLU A 179 -1.23 12.26 7.07
CA GLU A 179 -2.40 13.12 7.24
C GLU A 179 -3.59 12.48 6.50
N LEU A 180 -4.59 12.08 7.27
CA LEU A 180 -5.80 11.43 6.80
C LEU A 180 -6.95 12.40 6.94
N THR A 181 -7.59 12.77 5.84
CA THR A 181 -8.82 13.55 5.85
C THR A 181 -10.00 12.63 5.59
N ILE A 182 -10.90 12.51 6.55
CA ILE A 182 -12.15 11.75 6.45
C ILE A 182 -13.29 12.76 6.32
N THR A 183 -14.12 12.62 5.29
CA THR A 183 -15.32 13.44 5.07
C THR A 183 -16.54 12.54 4.96
N ASN A 184 -17.62 12.87 5.67
CA ASN A 184 -18.92 12.26 5.43
C ASN A 184 -19.52 12.94 4.19
N THR A 185 -19.45 12.28 3.04
CA THR A 185 -20.07 12.75 1.79
C THR A 185 -21.46 12.18 1.55
N GLY A 186 -21.92 11.35 2.49
CA GLY A 186 -23.24 10.78 2.57
C GLY A 186 -24.32 11.78 2.95
N ALA A 187 -25.54 11.27 3.13
CA ALA A 187 -26.70 12.07 3.51
C ALA A 187 -27.21 11.77 4.93
N MET A 188 -26.65 10.78 5.63
CA MET A 188 -27.00 10.45 7.00
C MET A 188 -25.81 10.70 7.92
N ALA A 189 -26.11 10.95 9.19
CA ALA A 189 -25.09 11.14 10.22
C ALA A 189 -24.44 9.79 10.58
N LEU A 190 -23.16 9.82 10.93
CA LEU A 190 -22.35 8.64 11.23
C LEU A 190 -21.87 8.65 12.69
N ASP A 191 -22.15 7.58 13.43
CA ASP A 191 -21.60 7.30 14.76
C ASP A 191 -21.63 5.78 15.05
N PRO A 192 -20.48 5.13 15.35
CA PRO A 192 -19.12 5.68 15.37
C PRO A 192 -18.48 5.81 13.97
N VAL A 193 -17.39 6.58 13.90
CA VAL A 193 -16.47 6.62 12.76
C VAL A 193 -15.15 5.97 13.16
N LYS A 194 -14.97 4.68 12.85
CA LYS A 194 -13.78 3.90 13.17
C LYS A 194 -12.70 4.09 12.11
N LEU A 195 -11.45 4.27 12.52
CA LEU A 195 -10.29 4.31 11.63
C LEU A 195 -9.34 3.14 11.94
N ILE A 196 -8.86 2.49 10.90
CA ILE A 196 -7.82 1.46 10.96
C ILE A 196 -6.71 1.90 10.00
N ASP A 197 -5.47 1.95 10.46
CA ASP A 197 -4.32 2.24 9.62
C ASP A 197 -3.32 1.09 9.70
N ILE A 198 -2.83 0.63 8.55
CA ILE A 198 -1.88 -0.48 8.42
C ILE A 198 -0.57 0.13 7.93
N ILE A 199 0.35 0.27 8.87
CA ILE A 199 1.72 0.73 8.62
C ILE A 199 2.52 -0.44 8.04
N PRO A 200 3.19 -0.27 6.89
CA PRO A 200 3.95 -1.32 6.23
C PRO A 200 5.23 -1.70 6.98
N ASP A 201 5.71 -2.93 6.74
CA ASP A 201 7.03 -3.40 7.23
C ASP A 201 8.14 -2.43 6.79
N GLY A 202 9.02 -2.07 7.73
CA GLY A 202 10.04 -1.03 7.55
C GLY A 202 9.63 0.36 8.02
N LEU A 203 8.38 0.58 8.44
CA LEU A 203 7.94 1.76 9.18
C LEU A 203 7.39 1.34 10.56
N THR A 204 7.59 2.19 11.57
CA THR A 204 7.10 1.94 12.94
C THR A 204 6.41 3.18 13.48
N TYR A 205 5.17 3.06 13.98
CA TYR A 205 4.46 4.18 14.60
C TYR A 205 5.22 4.81 15.77
N ILE A 206 5.17 6.14 15.88
CA ILE A 206 5.69 6.88 17.01
C ILE A 206 4.55 7.11 18.01
N SER A 207 4.51 6.36 19.13
CA SER A 207 3.53 6.60 20.19
C SER A 207 3.56 8.04 20.71
N GLY A 208 2.38 8.62 20.91
CA GLY A 208 2.25 10.02 21.34
C GLY A 208 2.33 11.03 20.20
N SER A 209 2.41 10.57 18.95
CA SER A 209 2.45 11.43 17.76
C SER A 209 1.10 11.60 17.07
N SER A 210 0.01 11.00 17.57
CA SER A 210 -1.30 11.07 16.92
C SER A 210 -2.14 12.23 17.45
N TRP A 211 -2.62 13.07 16.54
CA TRP A 211 -3.61 14.11 16.83
C TRP A 211 -4.76 14.05 15.83
N VAL A 212 -5.93 14.48 16.31
CA VAL A 212 -7.16 14.60 15.54
C VAL A 212 -7.56 16.07 15.52
N ASP A 213 -7.80 16.59 14.33
CA ASP A 213 -8.29 17.94 14.08
C ASP A 213 -9.72 17.86 13.54
N SER A 214 -10.64 18.54 14.23
CA SER A 214 -12.03 18.68 13.80
C SER A 214 -12.52 20.10 14.07
N PRO A 215 -13.59 20.57 13.40
CA PRO A 215 -14.12 21.91 13.61
C PRO A 215 -14.43 22.26 15.08
N LEU A 216 -14.69 21.24 15.91
CA LEU A 216 -15.02 21.39 17.32
C LEU A 216 -13.81 21.22 18.27
N PHE A 217 -12.76 20.52 17.85
CA PHE A 217 -11.61 20.17 18.69
C PHE A 217 -10.31 20.30 17.91
N PRO A 218 -9.80 21.53 17.75
CA PRO A 218 -8.60 21.75 16.97
C PRO A 218 -7.37 21.15 17.65
N GLY A 219 -6.71 20.22 16.96
CA GLY A 219 -5.43 19.62 17.36
C GLY A 219 -5.47 18.85 18.69
N ALA A 220 -6.53 18.07 18.94
CA ALA A 220 -6.62 17.25 20.14
C ALA A 220 -5.72 16.01 20.00
N ASN A 221 -4.83 15.78 20.98
CA ASN A 221 -4.08 14.52 21.05
C ASN A 221 -5.06 13.36 21.21
N TYR A 222 -5.01 12.39 20.28
CA TYR A 222 -5.91 11.25 20.27
C TYR A 222 -5.18 10.04 19.68
N GLU A 223 -4.71 9.18 20.58
CA GLU A 223 -3.93 7.99 20.24
C GLU A 223 -4.82 6.81 19.85
N PRO A 224 -4.36 5.89 18.98
CA PRO A 224 -5.08 4.66 18.68
C PRO A 224 -5.26 3.84 19.95
N GLU A 225 -6.44 3.25 20.18
CA GLU A 225 -6.67 2.42 21.37
C GLU A 225 -6.02 1.03 21.24
N SER A 226 -5.66 0.63 20.01
CA SER A 226 -4.94 -0.60 19.74
C SER A 226 -3.81 -0.37 18.74
N ILE A 227 -2.64 -0.89 19.09
CA ILE A 227 -1.44 -0.97 18.24
C ILE A 227 -1.03 -2.45 18.24
N LEU A 228 -1.10 -3.10 17.08
CA LEU A 228 -0.79 -4.52 16.94
C LEU A 228 0.37 -4.71 15.95
N ASP A 229 1.46 -5.32 16.43
CA ASP A 229 2.55 -5.77 15.58
C ASP A 229 2.19 -7.11 14.95
N ASN A 230 2.13 -7.14 13.61
CA ASN A 230 1.76 -8.33 12.85
C ASN A 230 3.00 -9.17 12.52
N LEU A 231 2.80 -10.47 12.30
CA LEU A 231 3.90 -11.42 12.02
C LEU A 231 4.62 -11.15 10.69
N ASP A 232 3.97 -10.42 9.78
CA ASP A 232 4.53 -9.98 8.49
C ASP A 232 5.35 -8.69 8.58
N GLY A 233 5.52 -8.13 9.78
CA GLY A 233 6.26 -6.89 10.02
C GLY A 233 5.43 -5.61 9.92
N THR A 234 4.16 -5.70 9.50
CA THR A 234 3.26 -4.54 9.50
C THR A 234 2.76 -4.20 10.91
N GLN A 235 2.28 -2.98 11.10
CA GLN A 235 1.65 -2.56 12.36
C GLN A 235 0.24 -2.04 12.11
N THR A 236 -0.76 -2.62 12.78
CA THR A 236 -2.16 -2.17 12.68
C THR A 236 -2.49 -1.23 13.83
N LEU A 237 -2.81 0.02 13.49
CA LEU A 237 -3.37 1.04 14.37
C LEU A 237 -4.89 1.02 14.28
N THR A 238 -5.59 1.19 15.40
CA THR A 238 -7.06 1.27 15.41
C THR A 238 -7.54 2.37 16.35
N TRP A 239 -8.36 3.27 15.81
CA TRP A 239 -9.17 4.24 16.53
C TRP A 239 -10.63 3.83 16.42
N SER A 240 -11.28 3.56 17.54
CA SER A 240 -12.61 2.98 17.62
C SER A 240 -13.70 3.97 17.23
N ASN A 241 -13.46 5.25 17.50
CA ASN A 241 -14.25 6.35 16.99
C ASN A 241 -13.37 7.61 16.94
N ILE A 242 -13.13 8.19 15.76
CA ILE A 242 -12.37 9.44 15.58
C ILE A 242 -13.27 10.69 15.70
N TRP A 243 -14.59 10.50 15.77
CA TRP A 243 -15.60 11.54 15.95
C TRP A 243 -16.12 11.55 17.40
N LEU A 244 -15.21 11.54 18.37
CA LEU A 244 -15.53 11.19 19.75
C LEU A 244 -15.37 12.35 20.72
N LEU A 245 -15.96 13.51 20.45
CA LEU A 245 -15.88 14.63 21.39
C LEU A 245 -17.21 15.40 21.47
N GLN A 246 -17.93 15.17 22.58
CA GLN A 246 -19.18 15.84 22.93
C GLN A 246 -19.06 17.37 22.81
N PRO A 247 -20.09 18.08 22.30
CA PRO A 247 -21.51 17.71 22.47
C PRO A 247 -22.24 17.18 21.22
N LEU A 248 -21.61 17.05 20.06
CA LEU A 248 -22.27 16.41 18.91
C LEU A 248 -22.06 14.89 18.98
N PRO A 249 -23.13 14.07 18.89
CA PRO A 249 -23.01 12.62 18.92
C PRO A 249 -22.54 12.07 17.57
N ASP A 250 -22.94 12.70 16.45
CA ASP A 250 -22.83 12.10 15.12
C ASP A 250 -22.04 13.02 14.16
N MET A 251 -21.35 12.42 13.18
CA MET A 251 -20.66 13.13 12.10
C MET A 251 -21.66 13.40 10.98
N GLU A 252 -22.12 14.64 10.88
CA GLU A 252 -23.19 15.04 9.97
C GLU A 252 -22.72 15.08 8.50
N PRO A 253 -23.64 15.03 7.52
CA PRO A 253 -23.31 15.24 6.11
C PRO A 253 -22.47 16.51 5.86
N GLY A 254 -21.31 16.33 5.24
CA GLY A 254 -20.34 17.40 4.95
C GLY A 254 -19.32 17.66 6.06
N ASP A 255 -19.46 17.06 7.24
CA ASP A 255 -18.44 17.15 8.29
C ASP A 255 -17.13 16.50 7.84
N THR A 256 -16.02 17.03 8.36
CA THR A 256 -14.67 16.57 8.05
C THR A 256 -13.85 16.46 9.33
N VAL A 257 -13.06 15.40 9.43
CA VAL A 257 -12.08 15.18 10.49
C VAL A 257 -10.73 14.82 9.87
N THR A 258 -9.67 15.39 10.40
CA THR A 258 -8.29 15.09 10.00
C THR A 258 -7.60 14.32 11.11
N VAL A 259 -7.01 13.18 10.79
CA VAL A 259 -6.17 12.39 11.70
C VAL A 259 -4.75 12.43 11.18
N THR A 260 -3.79 12.61 12.06
CA THR A 260 -2.39 12.82 11.70
C THR A 260 -1.51 12.10 12.68
N PHE A 261 -0.47 11.45 12.19
CA PHE A 261 0.48 10.74 13.03
C PHE A 261 1.85 10.60 12.36
N GLN A 262 2.83 10.10 13.13
CA GLN A 262 4.19 9.91 12.67
C GLN A 262 4.64 8.44 12.75
N ALA A 263 5.54 8.05 11.86
CA ALA A 263 6.23 6.77 11.90
C ALA A 263 7.74 6.96 11.67
N THR A 264 8.59 6.15 12.29
CA THR A 264 10.03 6.09 11.97
C THR A 264 10.29 5.10 10.85
N VAL A 265 11.19 5.44 9.94
CA VAL A 265 11.72 4.53 8.92
C VAL A 265 12.78 3.63 9.55
N ASP A 266 12.78 2.34 9.26
CA ASP A 266 13.88 1.44 9.62
C ASP A 266 15.18 1.90 8.93
N PRO A 267 16.29 2.11 9.67
CA PRO A 267 17.58 2.53 9.12
C PRO A 267 18.17 1.64 8.02
N ASP A 268 17.75 0.37 7.92
CA ASP A 268 18.21 -0.59 6.92
C ASP A 268 17.31 -0.65 5.66
N ARG A 269 16.19 0.08 5.66
CA ARG A 269 15.16 -0.04 4.63
C ARG A 269 15.18 1.14 3.67
N VAL A 270 15.11 0.84 2.38
CA VAL A 270 15.03 1.79 1.25
C VAL A 270 13.95 1.33 0.28
N GLY A 271 13.49 2.22 -0.60
CA GLY A 271 12.48 1.91 -1.60
C GLY A 271 11.10 2.45 -1.26
N THR A 272 10.06 1.93 -1.90
CA THR A 272 8.68 2.43 -1.71
C THR A 272 7.87 1.50 -0.81
N PHE A 273 7.30 2.07 0.25
CA PHE A 273 6.38 1.44 1.19
C PHE A 273 4.96 1.92 0.90
N ILE A 274 3.94 1.11 1.13
CA ILE A 274 2.54 1.51 0.92
C ILE A 274 1.84 1.48 2.26
N ASN A 275 1.43 2.65 2.75
CA ASN A 275 0.54 2.76 3.90
C ASN A 275 -0.90 2.60 3.46
N LYS A 276 -1.70 1.84 4.21
CA LYS A 276 -3.11 1.61 3.89
C LYS A 276 -3.99 2.02 5.05
N ALA A 277 -4.94 2.92 4.78
CA ALA A 277 -5.94 3.34 5.75
C ALA A 277 -7.33 2.84 5.33
N ILE A 278 -8.13 2.46 6.33
CA ILE A 278 -9.50 1.97 6.17
C ILE A 278 -10.36 2.69 7.20
N VAL A 279 -11.44 3.33 6.75
CA VAL A 279 -12.43 3.97 7.61
C VAL A 279 -13.76 3.25 7.52
N ILE A 280 -14.45 3.13 8.65
CA ILE A 280 -15.78 2.53 8.76
C ILE A 280 -16.67 3.51 9.52
N GLY A 281 -17.75 3.95 8.89
CA GLY A 281 -18.77 4.78 9.53
C GLY A 281 -20.05 3.98 9.71
N THR A 282 -20.70 4.11 10.86
CA THR A 282 -21.98 3.43 11.13
C THR A 282 -23.11 4.45 11.09
N SER A 283 -24.15 4.18 10.30
CA SER A 283 -25.42 4.92 10.36
C SER A 283 -26.56 4.04 10.89
N VAL A 284 -27.77 4.59 10.95
CA VAL A 284 -28.95 3.85 11.45
C VAL A 284 -29.39 2.69 10.55
N ILE A 285 -28.90 2.63 9.31
CA ILE A 285 -29.23 1.57 8.34
C ILE A 285 -28.09 0.57 8.09
N GLY A 286 -26.86 0.87 8.55
CA GLY A 286 -25.71 -0.02 8.39
C GLY A 286 -24.36 0.68 8.38
N ASP A 287 -23.31 -0.12 8.14
CA ASP A 287 -21.94 0.35 8.04
C ASP A 287 -21.57 0.70 6.60
N VAL A 288 -20.72 1.71 6.45
CA VAL A 288 -20.13 2.16 5.20
C VAL A 288 -18.61 2.21 5.36
N THR A 289 -17.88 1.86 4.31
CA THR A 289 -16.43 1.73 4.37
C THR A 289 -15.76 2.43 3.21
N ASP A 290 -14.62 3.06 3.48
CA ASP A 290 -13.73 3.59 2.44
C ASP A 290 -12.27 3.23 2.79
N GLU A 291 -11.42 3.13 1.78
CA GLU A 291 -10.01 2.82 1.95
C GLU A 291 -9.14 3.65 1.01
N ASP A 292 -7.94 4.01 1.48
CA ASP A 292 -6.98 4.76 0.67
C ASP A 292 -5.54 4.30 0.97
N ASP A 293 -4.71 4.35 -0.06
CA ASP A 293 -3.32 3.91 -0.03
C ASP A 293 -2.39 5.10 -0.30
N SER A 294 -1.32 5.25 0.47
CA SER A 294 -0.30 6.27 0.21
C SER A 294 1.11 5.69 0.10
N PRO A 295 1.82 5.90 -1.02
CA PRO A 295 3.19 5.46 -1.19
C PRO A 295 4.18 6.37 -0.48
N VAL A 296 5.05 5.77 0.34
CA VAL A 296 6.17 6.42 1.03
C VAL A 296 7.48 5.96 0.39
N GLY A 297 8.13 6.83 -0.38
CA GLY A 297 9.44 6.52 -0.98
C GLY A 297 10.61 6.90 -0.06
N VAL A 298 11.43 5.94 0.35
CA VAL A 298 12.66 6.15 1.15
C VAL A 298 13.87 6.10 0.23
N LYS A 299 14.68 7.16 0.24
CA LYS A 299 15.85 7.34 -0.64
C LYS A 299 17.08 6.60 -0.14
N GLY A 300 17.83 5.95 -1.03
CA GLY A 300 19.00 5.15 -0.65
C GLY A 300 20.33 5.92 -0.65
N PRO A 301 21.20 5.74 0.36
CA PRO A 301 22.59 6.21 0.31
C PRO A 301 23.45 5.30 -0.57
N ALA A 302 24.46 5.86 -1.24
CA ALA A 302 25.50 5.10 -1.93
C ALA A 302 26.76 5.95 -2.12
N ILE A 303 27.92 5.32 -2.05
CA ILE A 303 29.22 5.97 -2.24
C ILE A 303 30.03 5.17 -3.27
N LYS A 304 30.88 5.87 -4.02
CA LYS A 304 31.84 5.24 -4.93
C LYS A 304 33.21 5.91 -4.78
N ILE A 305 34.27 5.14 -4.68
CA ILE A 305 35.65 5.60 -4.77
C ILE A 305 36.32 5.00 -6.00
N VAL A 306 37.08 5.79 -6.73
CA VAL A 306 37.92 5.32 -7.85
C VAL A 306 39.35 5.74 -7.59
N LYS A 307 40.28 4.78 -7.66
CA LYS A 307 41.71 4.98 -7.46
C LYS A 307 42.47 4.77 -8.76
N SER A 308 43.42 5.67 -9.03
CA SER A 308 44.35 5.54 -10.15
C SER A 308 45.76 5.91 -9.73
N VAL A 309 46.75 5.49 -10.50
CA VAL A 309 48.16 5.79 -10.27
C VAL A 309 48.86 6.20 -11.56
N ASP A 310 49.69 7.24 -11.50
CA ASP A 310 50.53 7.70 -12.61
C ASP A 310 51.97 8.04 -12.15
N PRO A 311 53.01 7.48 -12.78
CA PRO A 311 52.96 6.35 -13.72
C PRO A 311 52.62 5.03 -13.02
N SER A 312 51.86 4.16 -13.70
CA SER A 312 51.59 2.79 -13.23
C SER A 312 52.75 1.82 -13.42
N VAL A 313 53.82 2.26 -14.09
CA VAL A 313 55.05 1.50 -14.29
C VAL A 313 56.24 2.41 -14.04
N THR A 314 57.15 2.02 -13.15
CA THR A 314 58.31 2.86 -12.79
C THR A 314 59.53 2.04 -12.39
N TYR A 315 60.69 2.70 -12.29
CA TYR A 315 61.94 2.08 -11.82
C TYR A 315 61.99 2.08 -10.28
N GLU A 316 62.97 1.38 -9.71
CA GLU A 316 63.39 1.57 -8.31
C GLU A 316 63.60 3.07 -8.01
N ASP A 317 63.17 3.50 -6.82
CA ASP A 317 63.12 4.88 -6.34
C ASP A 317 62.23 5.83 -7.17
N GLY A 318 61.42 5.27 -8.08
CA GLY A 318 60.47 6.03 -8.87
C GLY A 318 59.33 6.61 -8.04
N ILE A 319 58.99 7.88 -8.28
CA ILE A 319 57.84 8.53 -7.64
C ILE A 319 56.59 8.27 -8.48
N VAL A 320 55.53 7.83 -7.82
CA VAL A 320 54.19 7.67 -8.39
C VAL A 320 53.20 8.57 -7.65
N GLU A 321 52.20 9.06 -8.38
CA GLU A 321 51.10 9.87 -7.83
C GLU A 321 49.82 9.03 -7.84
N PHE A 322 49.20 8.89 -6.67
CA PHE A 322 47.89 8.27 -6.53
C PHE A 322 46.82 9.35 -6.56
N THR A 323 45.79 9.15 -7.37
CA THR A 323 44.58 9.97 -7.40
C THR A 323 43.40 9.12 -6.95
N MET A 324 42.58 9.65 -6.05
CA MET A 324 41.35 9.03 -5.55
C MET A 324 40.19 10.00 -5.77
N VAL A 325 39.09 9.53 -6.36
CA VAL A 325 37.88 10.33 -6.57
C VAL A 325 36.73 9.67 -5.83
N VAL A 326 36.22 10.33 -4.80
CA VAL A 326 35.08 9.89 -4.00
C VAL A 326 33.82 10.58 -4.50
N THR A 327 32.78 9.83 -4.82
CA THR A 327 31.51 10.32 -5.38
C THR A 327 30.35 9.81 -4.53
N ASN A 328 29.43 10.70 -4.16
CA ASN A 328 28.13 10.27 -3.63
C ASN A 328 27.23 9.86 -4.80
N THR A 329 27.03 8.55 -4.97
CA THR A 329 26.19 7.97 -6.04
C THR A 329 24.76 7.72 -5.58
N GLY A 330 24.44 8.02 -4.33
CA GLY A 330 23.13 7.83 -3.72
C GLY A 330 22.18 9.00 -3.91
N GLU A 331 21.04 8.90 -3.23
CA GLU A 331 19.91 9.82 -3.29
C GLU A 331 19.78 10.72 -2.06
N VAL A 332 20.68 10.55 -1.08
CA VAL A 332 20.76 11.37 0.14
C VAL A 332 22.19 11.91 0.31
N PRO A 333 22.36 13.08 0.96
CA PRO A 333 23.70 13.59 1.26
C PRO A 333 24.48 12.65 2.19
N LEU A 334 25.81 12.72 2.14
CA LEU A 334 26.71 11.98 3.03
C LEU A 334 27.58 12.96 3.81
N ASP A 335 27.53 12.89 5.14
CA ASP A 335 28.37 13.66 6.07
C ASP A 335 28.40 12.96 7.45
N PRO A 336 29.57 12.53 7.97
CA PRO A 336 30.90 12.67 7.38
C PRO A 336 31.22 11.65 6.29
N VAL A 337 32.26 11.97 5.51
CA VAL A 337 32.88 11.05 4.53
C VAL A 337 34.33 10.79 4.93
N GLU A 338 34.63 9.56 5.33
CA GLU A 338 35.95 9.08 5.77
C GLU A 338 36.67 8.36 4.62
N VAL A 339 37.97 8.57 4.45
CA VAL A 339 38.82 7.86 3.48
C VAL A 339 40.05 7.29 4.19
N VAL A 340 40.32 6.01 3.96
CA VAL A 340 41.50 5.30 4.51
C VAL A 340 42.25 4.64 3.36
N ASP A 341 43.52 4.95 3.21
CA ASP A 341 44.42 4.36 2.22
C ASP A 341 45.54 3.57 2.92
N ILE A 342 45.87 2.39 2.41
CA ILE A 342 46.90 1.52 3.00
C ILE A 342 47.96 1.19 1.94
N LEU A 343 49.11 1.84 2.06
CA LEU A 343 50.27 1.56 1.23
C LEU A 343 50.95 0.25 1.66
N PRO A 344 51.23 -0.68 0.72
CA PRO A 344 51.97 -1.91 0.98
C PRO A 344 53.48 -1.67 1.21
N ILE A 345 54.21 -2.69 1.66
CA ILE A 345 55.66 -2.68 1.93
C ILE A 345 56.55 -2.26 0.73
N GLY A 346 55.99 -2.22 -0.48
CA GLY A 346 56.65 -1.75 -1.70
C GLY A 346 56.55 -0.25 -2.01
N LEU A 347 55.73 0.48 -1.25
CA LEU A 347 55.42 1.89 -1.49
C LEU A 347 55.62 2.69 -0.20
N THR A 348 56.54 3.65 -0.24
CA THR A 348 56.78 4.58 0.87
C THR A 348 56.05 5.90 0.61
N TYR A 349 55.23 6.36 1.56
CA TYR A 349 54.57 7.67 1.47
C TYR A 349 55.59 8.79 1.26
N ALA A 350 55.41 9.59 0.21
CA ALA A 350 56.35 10.62 -0.23
C ALA A 350 55.80 12.05 -0.06
N ASP A 351 54.79 12.23 0.78
CA ASP A 351 54.13 13.50 1.07
C ASP A 351 53.35 14.08 -0.14
N GLU A 352 53.08 15.40 -0.10
CA GLU A 352 52.33 16.15 -1.11
C GLU A 352 50.87 15.74 -1.25
N ALA A 353 50.26 15.33 -0.14
CA ALA A 353 48.83 15.02 -0.15
C ALA A 353 47.95 16.28 -0.21
N ASP A 354 46.95 16.28 -1.09
CA ASP A 354 45.91 17.30 -1.18
C ASP A 354 44.52 16.64 -1.25
N PRO A 355 43.64 16.85 -0.27
CA PRO A 355 43.87 17.58 0.99
C PRO A 355 44.88 16.85 1.90
N VAL A 356 45.44 17.57 2.86
CA VAL A 356 46.38 17.01 3.84
C VAL A 356 45.65 15.97 4.72
N PRO A 357 46.20 14.74 4.89
CA PRO A 357 45.60 13.71 5.73
C PRO A 357 45.68 14.07 7.21
N ASP A 358 44.71 13.59 7.98
CA ASP A 358 44.68 13.73 9.44
C ASP A 358 45.76 12.89 10.12
N SER A 359 46.10 11.73 9.55
CA SER A 359 47.20 10.90 10.05
C SER A 359 47.86 10.06 8.96
N VAL A 360 49.16 9.82 9.15
CA VAL A 360 49.98 8.90 8.37
C VAL A 360 50.76 8.04 9.37
N THR A 361 50.47 6.74 9.41
CA THR A 361 51.02 5.82 10.42
C THR A 361 51.69 4.64 9.73
N ILE A 362 52.96 4.41 10.05
CA ILE A 362 53.67 3.18 9.65
C ILE A 362 53.28 2.08 10.65
N ASN A 363 52.75 0.98 10.14
CA ASN A 363 52.24 -0.14 10.90
C ASN A 363 53.36 -1.15 11.24
N PRO A 364 53.16 -2.04 12.22
CA PRO A 364 54.16 -3.06 12.59
C PRO A 364 54.49 -4.09 11.49
N ASP A 365 53.65 -4.18 10.46
CA ASP A 365 53.85 -5.02 9.27
C ASP A 365 54.48 -4.26 8.10
N ASP A 366 55.05 -3.08 8.37
CA ASP A 366 55.70 -2.17 7.41
C ASP A 366 54.77 -1.59 6.33
N THR A 367 53.44 -1.73 6.48
CA THR A 367 52.47 -0.96 5.68
C THR A 367 52.33 0.47 6.21
N THR A 368 51.82 1.40 5.39
CA THR A 368 51.52 2.77 5.84
C THR A 368 50.03 3.06 5.68
N THR A 369 49.34 3.36 6.79
CA THR A 369 47.93 3.80 6.78
C THR A 369 47.87 5.33 6.71
N ILE A 370 47.15 5.86 5.73
CA ILE A 370 46.83 7.27 5.54
C ILE A 370 45.34 7.47 5.80
N ILE A 371 44.96 8.41 6.66
CA ILE A 371 43.56 8.61 7.06
C ILE A 371 43.15 10.06 6.83
N TRP A 372 42.00 10.23 6.16
CA TRP A 372 41.20 11.45 6.15
C TRP A 372 39.90 11.16 6.91
N ASN A 373 39.79 11.70 8.12
CA ASN A 373 38.64 11.49 9.01
C ASN A 373 37.36 12.16 8.50
N ASN A 374 37.49 13.24 7.73
CA ASN A 374 36.35 13.84 7.05
C ASN A 374 36.81 14.67 5.83
N ILE A 375 36.44 14.25 4.62
CA ILE A 375 36.72 15.00 3.38
C ILE A 375 35.64 16.05 3.05
N GLY A 376 34.63 16.18 3.92
CA GLY A 376 33.53 17.13 3.80
C GLY A 376 32.20 16.49 3.40
N HIS A 377 31.15 17.31 3.48
CA HIS A 377 29.80 16.97 3.02
C HIS A 377 29.79 16.70 1.52
N LEU A 378 29.12 15.65 1.09
CA LEU A 378 28.87 15.34 -0.33
C LEU A 378 27.36 15.31 -0.61
N ASP A 379 26.88 16.29 -1.38
CA ASP A 379 25.54 16.24 -1.95
C ASP A 379 25.42 15.14 -3.02
N MET A 380 24.18 14.83 -3.42
CA MET A 380 23.89 13.79 -4.43
C MET A 380 24.63 14.08 -5.74
N GLY A 381 25.44 13.14 -6.21
CA GLY A 381 26.25 13.26 -7.42
C GLY A 381 27.50 14.12 -7.28
N GLU A 382 27.76 14.71 -6.12
CA GLU A 382 28.98 15.47 -5.85
C GLU A 382 30.20 14.54 -5.75
N SER A 383 31.38 15.06 -6.09
CA SER A 383 32.64 14.33 -5.98
C SER A 383 33.76 15.19 -5.40
N THR A 384 34.61 14.55 -4.58
CA THR A 384 35.84 15.13 -4.04
C THR A 384 37.04 14.32 -4.52
N LYS A 385 38.13 15.00 -4.83
CA LYS A 385 39.39 14.42 -5.28
C LYS A 385 40.42 14.48 -4.14
N LEU A 386 41.17 13.40 -3.96
CA LEU A 386 42.32 13.31 -3.08
C LEU A 386 43.53 12.83 -3.88
N GLU A 387 44.70 13.40 -3.61
CA GLU A 387 45.95 13.03 -4.26
C GLU A 387 47.07 12.89 -3.24
N PHE A 388 48.05 12.01 -3.49
CA PHE A 388 49.31 11.96 -2.74
C PHE A 388 50.38 11.21 -3.54
N LYS A 389 51.66 11.36 -3.15
CA LYS A 389 52.78 10.67 -3.80
C LYS A 389 53.36 9.55 -2.96
N ALA A 390 53.90 8.53 -3.63
CA ALA A 390 54.65 7.46 -3.02
C ALA A 390 55.94 7.14 -3.82
N ILE A 391 56.97 6.70 -3.12
CA ILE A 391 58.22 6.18 -3.71
C ILE A 391 58.10 4.65 -3.80
N PHE A 392 58.33 4.12 -4.99
CA PHE A 392 58.35 2.68 -5.25
C PHE A 392 59.75 2.11 -5.02
N ASN A 393 59.87 1.10 -4.15
CA ASN A 393 61.18 0.53 -3.76
C ASN A 393 61.80 -0.37 -4.86
N GLY A 394 61.01 -0.81 -5.85
CA GLY A 394 61.48 -1.71 -6.92
C GLY A 394 61.83 -3.14 -6.49
N GLU A 395 61.64 -3.54 -5.23
CA GLU A 395 61.94 -4.89 -4.76
C GLU A 395 60.87 -5.90 -5.20
N GLU A 396 59.60 -5.49 -5.25
CA GLU A 396 58.52 -6.29 -5.78
C GLU A 396 58.29 -6.01 -7.27
N THR A 397 57.82 -7.02 -8.02
CA THR A 397 57.46 -6.82 -9.43
C THR A 397 56.19 -5.99 -9.60
N ARG A 398 55.32 -6.00 -8.60
CA ARG A 398 54.03 -5.29 -8.58
C ARG A 398 53.63 -5.00 -7.13
N SER A 399 53.26 -3.75 -6.86
CA SER A 399 52.75 -3.29 -5.57
C SER A 399 51.34 -2.72 -5.73
N VAL A 400 50.37 -3.28 -5.00
CA VAL A 400 48.95 -2.90 -5.08
C VAL A 400 48.58 -2.05 -3.87
N ASN A 401 48.15 -0.82 -4.11
CA ASN A 401 47.69 0.11 -3.08
C ASN A 401 46.16 0.11 -3.02
N VAL A 402 45.58 0.02 -1.82
CA VAL A 402 44.14 -0.12 -1.60
C VAL A 402 43.61 1.08 -0.83
N VAL A 403 42.45 1.59 -1.26
CA VAL A 403 41.71 2.66 -0.57
C VAL A 403 40.31 2.19 -0.21
N THR A 404 39.77 2.66 0.91
CA THR A 404 38.38 2.51 1.31
C THR A 404 37.77 3.87 1.61
N ALA A 405 36.56 4.10 1.12
CA ALA A 405 35.71 5.22 1.49
C ALA A 405 34.51 4.76 2.31
N LYS A 406 34.11 5.57 3.29
CA LYS A 406 32.90 5.39 4.09
C LYS A 406 32.13 6.70 4.08
N GLY A 407 30.86 6.66 3.72
CA GLY A 407 29.95 7.81 3.78
C GLY A 407 28.79 7.57 4.73
N THR A 408 28.45 8.53 5.58
CA THR A 408 27.36 8.39 6.55
C THR A 408 26.15 9.25 6.14
N PRO A 409 24.97 8.66 5.92
CA PRO A 409 23.75 9.43 5.64
C PRO A 409 23.16 10.06 6.92
N PRO A 410 22.20 11.01 6.81
CA PRO A 410 21.69 11.75 7.97
C PRO A 410 21.07 10.89 9.08
N ASN A 411 20.29 9.86 8.72
CA ASN A 411 19.57 9.03 9.69
C ASN A 411 19.78 7.52 9.52
N GLY A 412 20.72 7.08 8.66
CA GLY A 412 20.90 5.66 8.33
C GLY A 412 22.28 5.11 8.68
N TYR A 413 22.52 3.85 8.35
CA TYR A 413 23.85 3.24 8.50
C TYR A 413 24.84 3.73 7.43
N PRO A 414 26.15 3.78 7.74
CA PRO A 414 27.16 4.15 6.77
C PRO A 414 27.25 3.19 5.59
N VAL A 415 27.53 3.74 4.41
CA VAL A 415 27.84 3.00 3.18
C VAL A 415 29.33 3.02 2.90
N TYR A 416 29.82 1.99 2.21
CA TYR A 416 31.24 1.74 1.99
C TYR A 416 31.52 1.42 0.53
N ASP A 417 32.69 1.82 0.04
CA ASP A 417 33.25 1.38 -1.24
C ASP A 417 34.77 1.29 -1.13
N ASP A 418 35.39 0.40 -1.88
CA ASP A 418 36.84 0.23 -1.93
C ASP A 418 37.35 0.08 -3.36
N ASP A 419 38.56 0.57 -3.63
CA ASP A 419 39.23 0.43 -4.93
C ASP A 419 40.74 0.26 -4.74
N ASP A 420 41.43 -0.20 -5.78
CA ASP A 420 42.87 -0.38 -5.76
C ASP A 420 43.57 0.06 -7.05
N ALA A 421 44.85 0.39 -6.92
CA ALA A 421 45.71 0.75 -8.02
C ALA A 421 47.10 0.15 -7.83
N SER A 422 47.69 -0.37 -8.91
CA SER A 422 48.96 -1.08 -8.82
C SER A 422 50.09 -0.43 -9.61
N VAL A 423 51.27 -0.42 -9.02
CA VAL A 423 52.53 0.02 -9.64
C VAL A 423 53.35 -1.21 -10.00
N THR A 424 53.89 -1.24 -11.22
CA THR A 424 54.71 -2.35 -11.72
C THR A 424 56.16 -1.89 -11.91
N ALA A 425 57.12 -2.74 -11.54
CA ALA A 425 58.53 -2.46 -11.76
C ALA A 425 58.90 -2.54 -13.25
N ILE A 426 59.65 -1.55 -13.77
CA ILE A 426 60.36 -1.67 -15.04
C ILE A 426 61.59 -2.55 -14.78
N VAL A 427 61.45 -3.86 -15.00
CA VAL A 427 62.56 -4.80 -14.80
C VAL A 427 63.56 -4.70 -15.97
N PRO A 428 64.84 -4.32 -15.76
CA PRO A 428 65.88 -4.62 -16.74
C PRO A 428 66.08 -6.15 -16.80
N PRO A 429 66.60 -6.70 -17.90
CA PRO A 429 66.65 -8.15 -18.08
C PRO A 429 67.77 -8.77 -17.23
N HIS A 430 67.66 -8.84 -15.89
CA HIS A 430 68.42 -9.80 -15.08
C HIS A 430 67.79 -10.09 -13.70
N ILE A 431 67.43 -11.37 -13.54
CA ILE A 431 67.41 -12.20 -12.33
C ILE A 431 66.49 -11.77 -11.19
N TRP A 432 65.27 -12.32 -11.29
CA TRP A 432 64.32 -12.60 -10.22
C TRP A 432 65.01 -13.03 -8.92
N LYS A 433 64.89 -12.20 -7.89
CA LYS A 433 65.14 -12.60 -6.52
C LYS A 433 63.78 -12.82 -5.88
N VAL A 434 63.41 -14.07 -5.70
CA VAL A 434 62.26 -14.44 -4.86
C VAL A 434 62.66 -14.08 -3.43
N LEU A 435 62.15 -12.96 -2.91
CA LEU A 435 62.18 -12.65 -1.48
C LEU A 435 61.08 -13.47 -0.80
N SER A 436 61.30 -14.78 -0.67
CA SER A 436 60.58 -15.55 0.34
C SER A 436 61.25 -15.26 1.69
N TYR A 437 60.77 -14.26 2.42
CA TYR A 437 61.17 -14.05 3.81
C TYR A 437 60.19 -14.80 4.73
N ASN A 438 60.70 -15.78 5.46
CA ASN A 438 60.09 -16.43 6.63
C ASN A 438 58.67 -17.00 6.53
N GLY A 439 58.50 -18.04 5.72
CA GLY A 439 57.71 -19.20 6.17
C GLY A 439 56.24 -18.96 6.53
N LEU A 440 55.53 -18.10 5.80
CA LEU A 440 54.07 -18.16 5.79
C LEU A 440 53.65 -19.48 5.15
N TYR A 441 53.51 -20.51 5.99
CA TYR A 441 52.73 -21.67 5.66
C TYR A 441 51.35 -21.20 5.23
N ARG A 442 50.84 -21.91 4.24
CA ARG A 442 49.69 -21.62 3.40
C ARG A 442 48.46 -21.00 4.10
N CYS A 443 48.23 -21.19 5.42
CA CYS A 443 47.04 -20.71 6.14
C CYS A 443 47.22 -20.55 7.66
N GLU A 444 47.61 -19.37 8.15
CA GLU A 444 47.65 -19.06 9.59
C GLU A 444 46.57 -18.06 10.08
N LEU A 445 45.50 -17.78 9.31
CA LEU A 445 44.72 -16.53 9.54
C LEU A 445 43.19 -16.59 9.71
N CYS A 446 42.56 -17.76 9.83
CA CYS A 446 41.14 -17.79 10.25
C CYS A 446 41.06 -18.24 11.72
N ASP A 447 41.12 -17.31 12.67
CA ASP A 447 40.77 -17.61 14.07
C ASP A 447 39.24 -17.76 14.18
N MET A 448 38.77 -18.99 14.32
CA MET A 448 37.35 -19.35 14.45
C MET A 448 37.11 -20.31 15.64
N ASP A 449 38.04 -20.35 16.59
CA ASP A 449 37.97 -21.25 17.75
C ASP A 449 36.76 -20.95 18.65
N ASP A 450 36.35 -19.69 18.73
CA ASP A 450 35.16 -19.28 19.45
C ASP A 450 33.87 -19.79 18.79
N LEU A 451 33.82 -19.82 17.46
CA LEU A 451 32.68 -20.35 16.70
C LEU A 451 32.61 -21.86 16.79
N PHE A 452 33.75 -22.56 16.75
CA PHE A 452 33.80 -24.00 17.03
C PHE A 452 33.26 -24.33 18.42
N ARG A 453 33.60 -23.52 19.44
CA ARG A 453 33.08 -23.68 20.79
C ARG A 453 31.56 -23.44 20.83
N LYS A 454 31.06 -22.36 20.23
CA LYS A 454 29.61 -22.06 20.17
C LYS A 454 28.82 -23.19 19.52
N ALA A 455 29.28 -23.71 18.38
CA ALA A 455 28.62 -24.83 17.71
C ALA A 455 28.55 -26.09 18.59
N ARG A 456 29.61 -26.40 19.35
CA ARG A 456 29.62 -27.53 20.30
C ARG A 456 28.69 -27.32 21.50
N GLU A 457 28.59 -26.09 22.02
CA GLU A 457 27.63 -25.74 23.09
C GLU A 457 26.18 -25.98 22.66
N MET A 458 25.91 -25.95 21.34
CA MET A 458 24.63 -26.25 20.71
C MET A 458 24.45 -27.74 20.34
N ASN A 459 25.38 -28.59 20.79
CA ASN A 459 25.39 -30.05 20.55
C ASN A 459 25.51 -30.43 19.07
N ILE A 460 26.24 -29.64 18.28
CA ILE A 460 26.56 -29.89 16.86
C ILE A 460 27.92 -30.58 16.79
N GLU A 461 27.93 -31.83 16.28
CA GLU A 461 29.14 -32.64 16.12
C GLU A 461 29.76 -32.44 14.73
N PHE A 462 31.07 -32.22 14.67
CA PHE A 462 31.86 -32.10 13.44
C PHE A 462 33.31 -32.55 13.69
N SER A 463 34.00 -33.01 12.64
CA SER A 463 35.42 -33.41 12.70
C SER A 463 36.34 -32.18 12.65
N GLU A 464 37.46 -32.23 13.37
CA GLU A 464 38.55 -31.24 13.25
C GLU A 464 39.62 -31.80 12.29
N ASP A 465 39.29 -32.04 11.02
CA ASP A 465 40.34 -32.43 10.06
C ASP A 465 41.08 -31.19 9.54
N ILE A 466 42.39 -31.14 9.81
CA ILE A 466 43.26 -29.96 9.66
C ILE A 466 43.79 -29.89 8.22
N ASP A 467 42.89 -29.64 7.27
CA ASP A 467 43.29 -28.89 6.08
C ASP A 467 42.61 -27.51 6.14
N ARG A 468 43.08 -26.69 7.09
CA ARG A 468 42.60 -25.34 7.46
C ARG A 468 42.66 -24.33 6.30
N CYS A 469 43.00 -24.80 5.11
CA CYS A 469 43.29 -23.97 3.97
C CYS A 469 42.17 -23.78 2.97
N CYS A 470 41.15 -24.63 2.92
CA CYS A 470 40.20 -24.56 1.80
C CYS A 470 38.73 -24.50 2.18
N GLU A 471 38.36 -24.49 3.46
CA GLU A 471 37.03 -24.20 4.06
C GLU A 471 36.94 -25.04 5.35
N PRO A 472 36.29 -24.58 6.45
CA PRO A 472 35.94 -25.46 7.57
C PRO A 472 34.74 -26.34 7.16
N TYR A 473 34.96 -27.16 6.12
CA TYR A 473 33.94 -27.95 5.44
C TYR A 473 33.03 -28.70 6.43
N ASP A 474 33.65 -29.38 7.40
CA ASP A 474 32.93 -30.20 8.39
C ASP A 474 31.99 -29.38 9.28
N LEU A 475 32.40 -28.18 9.71
CA LEU A 475 31.53 -27.30 10.52
C LEU A 475 30.38 -26.74 9.68
N ILE A 476 30.68 -26.21 8.50
CA ILE A 476 29.67 -25.60 7.62
C ILE A 476 28.62 -26.65 7.24
N GLU A 477 29.05 -27.87 6.91
CA GLU A 477 28.13 -28.96 6.58
C GLU A 477 27.29 -29.38 7.80
N ALA A 478 27.88 -29.45 8.99
CA ALA A 478 27.14 -29.75 10.22
C ALA A 478 26.09 -28.68 10.56
N LEU A 479 26.42 -27.40 10.38
CA LEU A 479 25.49 -26.29 10.59
C LEU A 479 24.34 -26.30 9.57
N LYS A 480 24.63 -26.50 8.27
CA LYS A 480 23.62 -26.65 7.22
C LYS A 480 22.64 -27.79 7.54
N ASN A 481 23.17 -28.96 7.89
CA ASN A 481 22.36 -30.13 8.25
C ASN A 481 21.43 -29.87 9.44
N GLU A 482 21.92 -29.18 10.48
CA GLU A 482 21.10 -28.87 11.66
C GLU A 482 20.04 -27.80 11.36
N ILE A 483 20.35 -26.78 10.54
CA ILE A 483 19.37 -25.75 10.08
C ILE A 483 18.24 -26.41 9.29
N GLU A 484 18.58 -27.30 8.36
CA GLU A 484 17.59 -28.03 7.57
C GLU A 484 16.75 -28.97 8.42
N LYS A 485 17.38 -29.67 9.38
CA LYS A 485 16.69 -30.55 10.32
C LYS A 485 15.71 -29.80 11.23
N ARG A 486 15.98 -28.54 11.57
CA ARG A 486 15.06 -27.68 12.33
C ARG A 486 14.01 -26.97 11.47
N GLY A 487 14.02 -27.18 10.15
CA GLY A 487 13.06 -26.57 9.23
C GLY A 487 13.31 -25.08 8.93
N LEU A 488 14.51 -24.57 9.23
CA LEU A 488 14.86 -23.14 9.17
C LEU A 488 15.44 -22.71 7.81
N LYS A 489 15.38 -23.57 6.79
CA LYS A 489 15.95 -23.31 5.46
C LYS A 489 15.38 -22.10 4.70
N ASN A 490 14.21 -21.61 5.11
CA ASN A 490 13.56 -20.46 4.49
C ASN A 490 13.92 -19.13 5.16
N ASP A 491 14.69 -19.16 6.26
CA ASP A 491 15.21 -17.95 6.90
C ASP A 491 16.10 -17.18 5.90
N LEU A 492 15.86 -15.88 5.77
CA LEU A 492 16.59 -15.03 4.83
C LEU A 492 18.09 -14.96 5.18
N ARG A 493 18.43 -15.03 6.47
CA ARG A 493 19.83 -15.07 6.94
C ARG A 493 20.52 -16.36 6.51
N TYR A 494 19.79 -17.47 6.36
CA TYR A 494 20.36 -18.72 5.86
C TYR A 494 20.72 -18.60 4.37
N LYS A 495 19.87 -17.94 3.57
CA LYS A 495 20.19 -17.66 2.16
C LYS A 495 21.42 -16.76 2.03
N GLN A 496 21.47 -15.69 2.83
CA GLN A 496 22.64 -14.80 2.90
C GLN A 496 23.92 -15.56 3.30
N ALA A 497 23.85 -16.44 4.30
CA ALA A 497 24.99 -17.26 4.70
C ALA A 497 25.49 -18.19 3.57
N LEU A 498 24.58 -18.74 2.75
CA LEU A 498 24.96 -19.56 1.58
C LEU A 498 25.67 -18.74 0.50
N GLU A 499 25.20 -17.53 0.21
CA GLU A 499 25.85 -16.61 -0.74
C GLU A 499 27.24 -16.20 -0.26
N LEU A 500 27.39 -15.91 1.04
CA LEU A 500 28.69 -15.60 1.65
C LEU A 500 29.66 -16.79 1.54
N ILE A 501 29.21 -18.04 1.71
CA ILE A 501 30.07 -19.22 1.53
C ILE A 501 30.55 -19.33 0.08
N GLU A 502 29.69 -19.08 -0.89
CA GLU A 502 30.06 -19.12 -2.31
C GLU A 502 31.05 -17.99 -2.68
N TYR A 503 30.84 -16.79 -2.13
CA TYR A 503 31.79 -15.69 -2.27
C TYR A 503 33.15 -15.98 -1.61
N ALA A 504 33.15 -16.63 -0.44
CA ALA A 504 34.39 -17.04 0.22
C ALA A 504 35.18 -18.06 -0.62
N LYS A 505 34.49 -18.95 -1.34
CA LYS A 505 35.13 -19.88 -2.28
C LYS A 505 35.80 -19.14 -3.43
N GLN A 506 35.13 -18.16 -4.02
CA GLN A 506 35.75 -17.31 -5.05
C GLN A 506 37.00 -16.59 -4.52
N CYS A 507 36.92 -16.02 -3.31
CA CYS A 507 38.08 -15.41 -2.66
C CYS A 507 39.25 -16.40 -2.51
N CYS A 508 38.98 -17.69 -2.30
CA CYS A 508 40.02 -18.72 -2.21
C CYS A 508 40.70 -18.97 -3.56
N ASP A 509 39.93 -19.01 -4.64
CA ASP A 509 40.45 -19.17 -6.00
C ASP A 509 41.30 -17.95 -6.41
N ASP A 510 40.81 -16.74 -6.11
CA ASP A 510 41.51 -15.48 -6.38
C ASP A 510 42.82 -15.37 -5.56
N ALA A 511 42.80 -15.84 -4.31
CA ALA A 511 44.01 -15.91 -3.49
C ALA A 511 45.08 -16.81 -4.11
N PHE A 512 44.68 -17.93 -4.73
CA PHE A 512 45.59 -18.86 -5.38
C PHE A 512 46.14 -18.30 -6.68
N GLU A 513 45.29 -17.70 -7.50
CA GLU A 513 45.69 -17.07 -8.76
C GLU A 513 46.72 -15.95 -8.51
N THR A 514 46.39 -15.02 -7.62
CA THR A 514 47.30 -13.92 -7.24
C THR A 514 48.64 -14.41 -6.68
N TYR A 515 48.63 -15.47 -5.87
CA TYR A 515 49.87 -16.09 -5.39
C TYR A 515 50.73 -16.62 -6.54
N SER A 516 50.11 -17.30 -7.50
CA SER A 516 50.79 -17.92 -8.64
C SER A 516 51.43 -16.90 -9.59
N GLU A 517 50.92 -15.67 -9.58
CA GLU A 517 51.45 -14.52 -10.31
C GLU A 517 52.59 -13.79 -9.56
N GLY A 518 52.96 -14.25 -8.36
CA GLY A 518 53.95 -13.58 -7.52
C GLY A 518 53.41 -12.39 -6.71
N ASN A 519 52.08 -12.19 -6.68
CA ASN A 519 51.41 -11.16 -5.89
C ASN A 519 51.04 -11.68 -4.49
N TYR A 520 52.05 -11.75 -3.61
CA TYR A 520 51.92 -12.33 -2.28
C TYR A 520 50.99 -11.52 -1.34
N ILE A 521 50.96 -10.19 -1.47
CA ILE A 521 50.07 -9.31 -0.70
C ILE A 521 48.62 -9.43 -1.18
N GLY A 522 48.39 -9.48 -2.50
CA GLY A 522 47.07 -9.75 -3.06
C GLY A 522 46.51 -11.09 -2.61
N SER A 523 47.35 -12.13 -2.62
CA SER A 523 46.99 -13.45 -2.09
C SER A 523 46.63 -13.40 -0.60
N TYR A 524 47.37 -12.62 0.18
CA TYR A 524 47.11 -12.41 1.60
C TYR A 524 45.79 -11.66 1.86
N ARG A 525 45.46 -10.61 1.08
CA ARG A 525 44.18 -9.88 1.14
C ARG A 525 43.00 -10.80 0.86
N TRP A 526 43.07 -11.58 -0.23
CA TRP A 526 42.01 -12.53 -0.57
C TRP A 526 41.81 -13.59 0.52
N SER A 527 42.92 -14.01 1.15
CA SER A 527 42.87 -14.92 2.30
C SER A 527 42.19 -14.30 3.53
N ILE A 528 42.46 -13.03 3.85
CA ILE A 528 41.78 -12.30 4.94
C ILE A 528 40.29 -12.10 4.62
N LYS A 529 39.97 -11.65 3.40
CA LYS A 529 38.59 -11.41 2.97
C LYS A 529 37.78 -12.70 3.06
N ARG A 530 38.34 -13.81 2.56
CA ARG A 530 37.77 -15.14 2.73
C ARG A 530 37.50 -15.47 4.20
N CYS A 531 38.47 -15.29 5.10
CA CYS A 531 38.28 -15.59 6.52
C CYS A 531 37.15 -14.75 7.15
N LYS A 532 37.09 -13.45 6.85
CA LYS A 532 36.02 -12.56 7.35
C LYS A 532 34.64 -13.01 6.84
N THR A 533 34.53 -13.28 5.55
CA THR A 533 33.29 -13.76 4.92
C THR A 533 32.85 -15.11 5.48
N LEU A 534 33.77 -16.06 5.67
CA LEU A 534 33.44 -17.35 6.28
C LEU A 534 32.97 -17.20 7.72
N ARG A 535 33.63 -16.33 8.49
CA ARG A 535 33.26 -16.04 9.88
C ARG A 535 31.84 -15.51 9.97
N GLU A 536 31.51 -14.51 9.15
CA GLU A 536 30.18 -13.90 9.06
C GLU A 536 29.11 -14.93 8.69
N ALA A 537 29.38 -15.77 7.69
CA ALA A 537 28.46 -16.84 7.30
C ALA A 537 28.20 -17.84 8.44
N ILE A 538 29.24 -18.22 9.19
CA ILE A 538 29.13 -19.14 10.32
C ILE A 538 28.42 -18.50 11.51
N GLU A 539 28.69 -17.22 11.80
CA GLU A 539 28.00 -16.46 12.84
C GLU A 539 26.50 -16.38 12.54
N LEU A 540 26.10 -16.06 11.31
CA LEU A 540 24.70 -16.08 10.88
C LEU A 540 24.07 -17.47 11.07
N MET A 541 24.75 -18.54 10.66
CA MET A 541 24.23 -19.91 10.84
C MET A 541 24.09 -20.30 12.32
N ILE A 542 25.01 -19.86 13.18
CA ILE A 542 24.93 -20.08 14.63
C ILE A 542 23.78 -19.25 15.24
N GLU A 543 23.58 -18.01 14.81
CA GLU A 543 22.47 -17.15 15.26
C GLU A 543 21.09 -17.68 14.85
N ILE A 544 20.98 -18.30 13.68
CA ILE A 544 19.74 -18.97 13.23
C ILE A 544 19.42 -20.18 14.11
N LEU A 545 20.45 -20.89 14.57
CA LEU A 545 20.30 -22.11 15.36
C LEU A 545 20.21 -21.86 16.88
N SER A 546 20.57 -20.67 17.34
CA SER A 546 20.49 -20.23 18.74
C SER A 546 19.07 -19.77 19.05
#